data_AF-M1AMD9-F1
#
_entry.id   AF-M1AMD9-F1
#
_cell.length_a   1.000
_cell.length_b   1.000
_cell.length_c   1.000
_cell.angle_alpha   90.00
_cell.angle_beta   90.00
_cell.angle_gamma   90.00
#
_symmetry.space_group_name_H-M   'P 1'
#
loop_
_entity.id
_entity.type
_entity.pdbx_description
1 polymer ?
#
loop_
_entity_poly.entity_id
_entity_poly.type
_entity_poly.pdbx_seq_one_letter_code
_entity_poly.pdbx_strand_id
1 'polypeptide(L)'
;MNAVKKVLTESKGTVRVLITLLGVTLVGMTEGVPFLISITMAYWYPNFDVKMESVSTLCIENVGWLKEQKLEVSQFFLGKKNVTKIPPDVCSVLSDGICVSTLTSQTTGQRMEEPILCWAEKNMGMQRDTLDQQFIIVKDNDSEMNPFEGPCGVVIEKNGDNGKEYYSHFKGRADSILSMCSSYYDMKGEVQDLDDETKSEFAQANNNNVNVVAFACKRTQVVELDENGLTFIGMFVLEDNFNLDNMRQGIEILKEGGVKMIFASEEDVEVLRAIGDETGLLNSHDALVVRGADATKENVEKICIMGNSSPTHKLLLIEELKKREVVAVVGEQASESNVVLEAAHFGLPVVTNWPETINYVINSIRGGRIVCENLRQFIQVEVILAISSLSINFILVILDGDAPLTFIQLVWVNLLVTFIGGPALLITQQATRELRDKLSIRPRKLPITKGMLRNILLQVSYQTGIFVFLQHRGSAILGITPKVNRSIVFNGFALCQLFNIFSARGFGAEELFQRSRSKLLVLGIVWALSCVAVWIH
;
A
#
# COMPACT_ATOMS: atom_id res chain seq x y z
N MET A 1 -47.51 12.34 -15.99
CA MET A 1 -47.81 11.17 -15.13
C MET A 1 -49.17 10.52 -15.46
N ASN A 2 -50.28 11.27 -15.56
CA ASN A 2 -51.60 10.68 -15.89
C ASN A 2 -51.72 10.13 -17.33
N ALA A 3 -51.05 10.72 -18.32
CA ALA A 3 -51.03 10.19 -19.69
C ALA A 3 -50.27 8.85 -19.79
N VAL A 4 -49.13 8.74 -19.09
CA VAL A 4 -48.33 7.51 -19.00
C VAL A 4 -49.10 6.41 -18.26
N LYS A 5 -49.78 6.78 -17.15
CA LYS A 5 -50.63 5.87 -16.39
C LYS A 5 -51.77 5.32 -17.26
N LYS A 6 -52.42 6.18 -18.06
CA LYS A 6 -53.51 5.80 -18.97
C LYS A 6 -53.07 4.88 -20.11
N VAL A 7 -51.92 5.13 -20.72
CA VAL A 7 -51.33 4.25 -21.75
C VAL A 7 -50.91 2.89 -21.17
N LEU A 8 -50.41 2.86 -19.93
CA LEU A 8 -50.05 1.62 -19.22
C LEU A 8 -51.28 0.82 -18.75
N THR A 9 -52.38 1.46 -18.35
CA THR A 9 -53.57 0.75 -17.82
C THR A 9 -54.64 0.41 -18.87
N GLU A 10 -54.73 1.14 -20.00
CA GLU A 10 -55.81 0.94 -20.99
C GLU A 10 -55.39 0.14 -22.24
N SER A 11 -54.11 -0.22 -22.40
CA SER A 11 -53.72 -1.05 -23.56
C SER A 11 -54.21 -2.50 -23.40
N LYS A 12 -55.08 -2.95 -24.30
CA LYS A 12 -55.54 -4.34 -24.40
C LYS A 12 -54.75 -5.08 -25.48
N GLY A 13 -54.46 -6.37 -25.24
CA GLY A 13 -53.85 -7.27 -26.21
C GLY A 13 -52.37 -6.97 -26.50
N THR A 14 -51.98 -7.05 -27.78
CA THR A 14 -50.58 -7.02 -28.27
C THR A 14 -49.79 -5.80 -27.81
N VAL A 15 -50.43 -4.65 -27.59
CA VAL A 15 -49.75 -3.41 -27.14
C VAL A 15 -49.24 -3.53 -25.70
N ARG A 16 -49.99 -4.21 -24.81
CA ARG A 16 -49.53 -4.44 -23.42
C ARG A 16 -48.35 -5.40 -23.38
N VAL A 17 -48.38 -6.42 -24.23
CA VAL A 17 -47.27 -7.37 -24.42
C VAL A 17 -46.04 -6.63 -24.93
N LEU A 18 -46.20 -5.76 -25.93
CA LEU A 18 -45.11 -4.98 -26.51
C LEU A 18 -44.49 -4.01 -25.49
N ILE A 19 -45.32 -3.29 -24.72
CA ILE A 19 -44.87 -2.38 -23.65
C ILE A 19 -44.14 -3.17 -22.56
N THR A 20 -44.61 -4.36 -22.22
CA THR A 20 -43.94 -5.20 -21.21
C THR A 20 -42.62 -5.75 -21.72
N LEU A 21 -42.55 -6.20 -22.97
CA LEU A 21 -41.30 -6.67 -23.60
C LEU A 21 -40.27 -5.53 -23.74
N LEU A 22 -40.70 -4.35 -24.20
CA LEU A 22 -39.89 -3.14 -24.26
C LEU A 22 -39.43 -2.72 -22.87
N GLY A 23 -40.34 -2.78 -21.89
CA GLY A 23 -40.03 -2.46 -20.51
C GLY A 23 -39.01 -3.42 -19.87
N VAL A 24 -39.14 -4.72 -20.10
CA VAL A 24 -38.15 -5.71 -19.65
C VAL A 24 -36.79 -5.47 -20.31
N THR A 25 -36.79 -5.15 -21.61
CA THR A 25 -35.55 -4.81 -22.34
C THR A 25 -34.91 -3.55 -21.77
N LEU A 26 -35.71 -2.54 -21.41
CA LEU A 26 -35.25 -1.30 -20.79
C LEU A 26 -34.71 -1.52 -19.37
N VAL A 27 -35.33 -2.42 -18.58
CA VAL A 27 -34.79 -2.83 -17.27
C VAL A 27 -33.45 -3.56 -17.42
N GLY A 28 -33.30 -4.35 -18.49
CA GLY A 28 -32.01 -4.95 -18.86
C GLY A 28 -30.93 -3.93 -19.24
N MET A 29 -31.31 -2.69 -19.56
CA MET A 29 -30.41 -1.55 -19.69
C MET A 29 -30.24 -0.89 -18.32
N THR A 30 -29.44 -1.53 -17.45
CA THR A 30 -29.26 -1.16 -16.04
C THR A 30 -28.66 0.25 -15.86
N GLU A 31 -29.48 1.30 -15.83
CA GLU A 31 -29.02 2.69 -15.60
C GLU A 31 -28.42 2.91 -14.20
N GLY A 32 -28.74 2.05 -13.21
CA GLY A 32 -28.23 2.16 -11.84
C GLY A 32 -26.81 1.60 -11.63
N VAL A 33 -26.33 0.72 -12.50
CA VAL A 33 -25.04 0.04 -12.35
C VAL A 33 -23.85 1.01 -12.48
N PRO A 34 -23.76 1.88 -13.52
CA PRO A 34 -22.68 2.86 -13.63
C PRO A 34 -22.59 3.83 -12.46
N PHE A 35 -23.75 4.26 -11.94
CA PHE A 35 -23.84 5.14 -10.78
C PHE A 35 -23.24 4.50 -9.53
N LEU A 36 -23.63 3.26 -9.24
CA LEU A 36 -23.13 2.52 -8.09
C LEU A 36 -21.63 2.17 -8.19
N ILE A 37 -21.14 1.85 -9.38
CA ILE A 37 -19.71 1.66 -9.64
C ILE A 37 -18.95 2.93 -9.29
N SER A 38 -19.46 4.09 -9.70
CA SER A 38 -18.85 5.39 -9.42
C SER A 38 -18.78 5.69 -7.91
N ILE A 39 -19.87 5.43 -7.17
CA ILE A 39 -19.89 5.55 -5.71
C ILE A 39 -18.88 4.62 -5.05
N THR A 40 -18.80 3.37 -5.52
CA THR A 40 -17.87 2.37 -4.99
C THR A 40 -16.42 2.79 -5.22
N MET A 41 -16.11 3.28 -6.42
CA MET A 41 -14.78 3.80 -6.72
C MET A 41 -14.44 4.99 -5.82
N ALA A 42 -15.37 5.94 -5.63
CA ALA A 42 -15.16 7.08 -4.73
C ALA A 42 -14.95 6.68 -3.27
N TYR A 43 -15.60 5.60 -2.81
CA TYR A 43 -15.43 5.07 -1.46
C TYR A 43 -14.04 4.46 -1.23
N TRP A 44 -13.50 3.73 -2.21
CA TRP A 44 -12.23 3.02 -2.09
C TRP A 44 -11.01 3.88 -2.46
N TYR A 45 -11.18 4.87 -3.33
CA TYR A 45 -10.11 5.76 -3.80
C TYR A 45 -9.19 6.34 -2.71
N PRO A 46 -9.69 6.84 -1.55
CA PRO A 46 -8.80 7.37 -0.51
C PRO A 46 -7.93 6.30 0.18
N ASN A 47 -8.29 5.02 0.09
CA ASN A 47 -7.54 3.93 0.73
C ASN A 47 -6.51 3.31 -0.22
N PHE A 48 -6.83 3.20 -1.52
CA PHE A 48 -5.94 2.65 -2.54
C PHE A 48 -6.46 2.90 -3.96
N ASP A 49 -5.56 2.79 -4.97
CA ASP A 49 -5.97 2.89 -6.37
C ASP A 49 -6.57 1.58 -6.88
N VAL A 50 -7.89 1.58 -7.05
CA VAL A 50 -8.70 0.45 -7.54
C VAL A 50 -8.25 -0.01 -8.94
N LYS A 51 -7.68 0.88 -9.76
CA LYS A 51 -7.28 0.57 -11.14
C LYS A 51 -6.07 -0.36 -11.21
N MET A 52 -5.34 -0.53 -10.11
CA MET A 52 -4.17 -1.41 -10.04
C MET A 52 -4.50 -2.92 -10.02
N GLU A 53 -5.78 -3.32 -10.12
CA GLU A 53 -6.21 -4.73 -10.23
C GLU A 53 -5.43 -5.52 -11.29
N SER A 54 -5.28 -4.89 -12.47
CA SER A 54 -4.77 -5.53 -13.68
C SER A 54 -3.25 -5.47 -13.81
N VAL A 55 -2.56 -4.81 -12.87
CA VAL A 55 -1.09 -4.69 -12.90
C VAL A 55 -0.47 -6.08 -12.92
N SER A 56 0.30 -6.32 -13.98
CA SER A 56 1.03 -7.56 -14.20
C SER A 56 2.53 -7.38 -14.02
N THR A 57 3.03 -6.15 -14.19
CA THR A 57 4.47 -5.84 -14.12
C THR A 57 4.70 -4.55 -13.35
N LEU A 58 5.61 -4.60 -12.37
CA LEU A 58 6.04 -3.48 -11.56
C LEU A 58 7.51 -3.19 -11.87
N CYS A 59 7.78 -2.01 -12.41
CA CYS A 59 9.11 -1.50 -12.66
C CYS A 59 9.48 -0.53 -11.52
N ILE A 60 10.69 -0.69 -10.99
CA ILE A 60 11.19 0.13 -9.89
C ILE A 60 12.39 0.89 -10.40
N GLU A 61 12.25 2.21 -10.38
CA GLU A 61 13.26 3.14 -10.82
C GLU A 61 14.16 3.58 -9.67
N ASN A 62 15.42 3.84 -10.01
CA ASN A 62 16.43 4.42 -9.12
C ASN A 62 16.57 3.63 -7.83
N VAL A 63 17.00 2.38 -7.94
CA VAL A 63 17.16 1.49 -6.78
C VAL A 63 18.34 1.92 -5.88
N GLY A 64 19.11 2.95 -6.27
CA GLY A 64 20.35 3.33 -5.58
C GLY A 64 20.16 3.89 -4.17
N TRP A 65 18.99 4.46 -3.84
CA TRP A 65 18.67 4.85 -2.46
C TRP A 65 18.46 3.62 -1.55
N LEU A 66 18.30 2.40 -2.09
CA LEU A 66 18.39 1.18 -1.27
C LEU A 66 19.79 1.00 -0.70
N LYS A 67 20.83 1.54 -1.35
CA LYS A 67 22.20 1.50 -0.83
C LYS A 67 22.54 2.73 0.00
N GLU A 68 21.72 3.78 -0.02
CA GLU A 68 21.82 4.85 0.96
C GLU A 68 21.44 4.27 2.31
N GLN A 69 22.43 3.68 2.98
CA GLN A 69 22.38 3.27 4.37
C GLN A 69 21.96 4.50 5.16
N LYS A 70 20.66 4.64 5.41
CA LYS A 70 20.15 5.53 6.44
C LYS A 70 20.55 4.88 7.75
N LEU A 71 21.79 5.18 8.12
CA LEU A 71 22.30 4.90 9.44
C LEU A 71 21.40 5.66 10.40
N GLU A 72 20.91 4.97 11.42
CA GLU A 72 20.21 5.59 12.53
C GLU A 72 21.00 5.32 13.79
N VAL A 73 21.00 6.29 14.70
CA VAL A 73 21.55 6.10 16.04
C VAL A 73 20.64 5.12 16.78
N SER A 74 21.09 3.88 16.93
CA SER A 74 20.40 2.85 17.70
C SER A 74 20.64 3.05 19.20
N GLN A 75 21.89 3.35 19.57
CA GLN A 75 22.30 3.46 20.97
C GLN A 75 23.30 4.60 21.17
N PHE A 76 23.20 5.26 22.33
CA PHE A 76 24.17 6.24 22.79
C PHE A 76 24.70 5.81 24.16
N PHE A 77 26.03 5.67 24.26
CA PHE A 77 26.70 5.30 25.50
C PHE A 77 27.32 6.54 26.13
N LEU A 78 26.89 6.83 27.37
CA LEU A 78 27.50 7.80 28.27
C LEU A 78 28.02 7.05 29.48
N GLY A 79 29.34 7.05 29.68
CA GLY A 79 29.99 6.12 30.59
C GLY A 79 29.59 4.67 30.26
N LYS A 80 29.46 3.82 31.28
CA LYS A 80 29.29 2.36 31.12
C LYS A 80 27.92 1.87 30.62
N LYS A 81 26.95 2.76 30.35
CA LYS A 81 25.56 2.37 30.03
C LYS A 81 25.01 3.11 28.82
N ASN A 82 24.06 2.46 28.17
CA ASN A 82 23.20 3.10 27.16
C ASN A 82 22.19 4.01 27.88
N VAL A 83 22.16 5.29 27.52
CA VAL A 83 21.39 6.32 28.24
C VAL A 83 20.55 7.14 27.27
N THR A 84 19.29 7.40 27.63
CA THR A 84 18.37 8.25 26.87
C THR A 84 18.25 9.67 27.41
N LYS A 85 18.70 9.92 28.64
CA LYS A 85 18.72 11.23 29.28
C LYS A 85 20.16 11.63 29.60
N ILE A 86 20.60 12.75 29.05
CA ILE A 86 21.96 13.27 29.20
C ILE A 86 21.96 14.38 30.26
N PRO A 87 22.93 14.42 31.19
CA PRO A 87 23.13 15.54 32.10
C PRO A 87 23.36 16.86 31.34
N PRO A 88 22.87 18.02 31.84
CA PRO A 88 22.96 19.29 31.13
C PRO A 88 24.40 19.72 30.81
N ASP A 89 25.34 19.42 31.71
CA ASP A 89 26.76 19.77 31.52
C ASP A 89 27.37 19.00 30.34
N VAL A 90 27.11 17.69 30.26
CA VAL A 90 27.53 16.84 29.14
C VAL A 90 26.80 17.21 27.85
N CYS A 91 25.53 17.59 27.96
CA CYS A 91 24.70 17.99 26.82
C CYS A 91 25.32 19.18 26.07
N SER A 92 25.81 20.18 26.81
CA SER A 92 26.48 21.36 26.22
C SER A 92 27.74 20.96 25.44
N VAL A 93 28.65 20.21 26.07
CA VAL A 93 29.93 19.79 25.49
C VAL A 93 29.74 18.84 24.30
N LEU A 94 28.75 17.95 24.38
CA LEU A 94 28.41 17.05 23.27
C LEU A 94 27.79 17.82 22.10
N SER A 95 26.92 18.80 22.37
CA SER A 95 26.33 19.64 21.33
C SER A 95 27.38 20.43 20.56
N ASP A 96 28.42 20.92 21.25
CA ASP A 96 29.56 21.57 20.63
C ASP A 96 30.30 20.61 19.69
N GLY A 97 30.61 19.40 20.18
CA GLY A 97 31.30 18.38 19.39
C GLY A 97 30.54 18.00 18.11
N ILE A 98 29.22 17.82 18.21
CA ILE A 98 28.36 17.47 17.06
C ILE A 98 28.24 18.64 16.07
N CYS A 99 28.06 19.86 16.57
CA CYS A 99 27.91 21.05 15.72
C CYS A 99 29.19 21.34 14.93
N VAL A 100 30.34 21.27 15.60
CA VAL A 100 31.66 21.42 14.96
C VAL A 100 31.88 20.37 13.90
N SER A 101 31.55 19.11 14.19
CA SER A 101 31.61 18.01 13.24
C SER A 101 30.84 18.32 11.95
N THR A 102 29.62 18.85 12.09
CA THR A 102 28.70 19.17 10.99
C THR A 102 29.19 20.35 10.15
N LEU A 103 29.84 21.33 10.78
CA LEU A 103 30.31 22.56 10.12
C LEU A 103 31.56 22.34 9.27
N THR A 104 32.46 21.42 9.65
CA THR A 104 33.70 21.14 8.91
C THR A 104 33.49 20.18 7.72
N SER A 105 32.43 19.35 7.74
CA SER A 105 32.17 18.28 6.77
C SER A 105 31.48 18.69 5.44
N GLN A 106 31.48 19.97 5.04
CA GLN A 106 30.60 20.54 3.99
C GLN A 106 30.72 19.97 2.56
N THR A 107 31.67 19.08 2.24
CA THR A 107 31.88 18.61 0.85
C THR A 107 31.83 17.09 0.63
N THR A 108 31.94 16.26 1.66
CA THR A 108 31.93 14.78 1.50
C THR A 108 31.25 14.01 2.65
N GLY A 109 30.95 14.64 3.78
CA GLY A 109 30.62 13.97 5.05
C GLY A 109 29.16 13.98 5.52
N GLN A 110 28.21 14.50 4.73
CA GLN A 110 26.78 14.54 5.11
C GLN A 110 26.13 13.17 5.41
N ARG A 111 26.83 12.04 5.18
CA ARG A 111 26.28 10.69 5.37
C ARG A 111 26.23 10.21 6.83
N MET A 112 27.21 10.56 7.66
CA MET A 112 27.35 9.98 9.02
C MET A 112 26.89 10.91 10.13
N GLU A 113 26.97 12.22 9.90
CA GLU A 113 26.69 13.22 10.92
C GLU A 113 25.21 13.57 10.97
N GLU A 114 24.49 13.51 9.85
CA GLU A 114 23.04 13.80 9.81
C GLU A 114 22.23 12.88 10.75
N PRO A 115 22.48 11.55 10.84
CA PRO A 115 21.82 10.69 11.83
C PRO A 115 22.08 11.11 13.28
N ILE A 116 23.32 11.49 13.60
CA ILE A 116 23.74 11.91 14.95
C ILE A 116 23.09 13.26 15.27
N LEU A 117 23.02 14.16 14.29
CA LEU A 117 22.37 15.45 14.39
C LEU A 117 20.86 15.31 14.60
N CYS A 118 20.17 14.49 13.80
CA CYS A 118 18.74 14.19 13.97
C CYS A 118 18.45 13.59 15.35
N TRP A 119 19.34 12.72 15.84
CA TRP A 119 19.22 12.18 17.20
C TRP A 119 19.37 13.26 18.27
N ALA A 120 20.33 14.18 18.10
CA ALA A 120 20.56 15.30 19.02
C ALA A 120 19.40 16.30 19.04
N GLU A 121 18.84 16.66 17.88
CA GLU A 121 17.63 17.50 17.78
C GLU A 121 16.46 16.90 18.56
N LYS A 122 16.24 15.58 18.42
CA LYS A 122 15.14 14.86 19.06
C LYS A 122 15.31 14.64 20.56
N ASN A 123 16.51 14.28 21.01
CA ASN A 123 16.76 13.88 22.41
C ASN A 123 17.35 14.98 23.29
N MET A 124 18.11 15.93 22.70
CA MET A 124 18.76 17.03 23.40
C MET A 124 18.04 18.38 23.19
N GLY A 125 17.12 18.47 22.22
CA GLY A 125 16.42 19.71 21.89
C GLY A 125 17.32 20.76 21.20
N MET A 126 18.38 20.28 20.53
CA MET A 126 19.37 21.11 19.84
C MET A 126 18.73 21.88 18.67
N GLN A 127 19.09 23.16 18.49
CA GLN A 127 18.65 23.99 17.38
C GLN A 127 19.87 24.46 16.58
N ARG A 128 19.88 24.24 15.27
CA ARG A 128 21.03 24.52 14.38
C ARG A 128 21.45 25.98 14.44
N ASP A 129 20.49 26.90 14.33
CA ASP A 129 20.74 28.34 14.19
C ASP A 129 21.38 29.00 15.44
N THR A 130 21.22 28.40 16.61
CA THR A 130 21.63 28.98 17.89
C THR A 130 23.08 28.66 18.26
N LEU A 131 23.67 27.62 17.66
CA LEU A 131 25.00 27.12 17.99
C LEU A 131 26.09 27.68 17.06
N ASP A 132 25.77 27.94 15.80
CA ASP A 132 26.67 28.62 14.84
C ASP A 132 27.14 30.00 15.32
N GLN A 133 26.40 30.62 16.25
CA GLN A 133 26.71 31.93 16.81
C GLN A 133 27.54 31.89 18.11
N GLN A 134 27.81 30.70 18.67
CA GLN A 134 28.38 30.57 20.02
C GLN A 134 29.89 30.31 20.06
N PHE A 135 30.51 29.87 18.98
CA PHE A 135 31.93 29.53 18.96
C PHE A 135 32.59 29.84 17.62
N ILE A 136 33.90 30.08 17.64
CA ILE A 136 34.74 30.32 16.45
C ILE A 136 35.66 29.12 16.27
N ILE A 137 35.69 28.52 15.08
CA ILE A 137 36.64 27.47 14.73
C ILE A 137 38.00 28.12 14.49
N VAL A 138 38.99 27.77 15.33
CA VAL A 138 40.31 28.41 15.31
C VAL A 138 41.34 27.58 14.53
N LYS A 139 41.22 26.25 14.62
CA LYS A 139 42.13 25.33 13.96
C LYS A 139 41.41 24.02 13.66
N ASP A 140 41.61 23.53 12.46
CA ASP A 140 41.02 22.30 11.95
C ASP A 140 42.12 21.42 11.35
N ASN A 141 42.14 20.14 11.72
CA ASN A 141 43.00 19.12 11.13
C ASN A 141 42.19 18.07 10.37
N ASP A 142 40.96 18.39 9.97
CA ASP A 142 40.19 17.64 8.99
C ASP A 142 40.93 17.70 7.63
N SER A 143 41.99 16.91 7.50
CA SER A 143 42.26 16.26 6.22
C SER A 143 40.99 15.50 5.83
N GLU A 144 40.62 15.50 4.55
CA GLU A 144 39.42 14.92 3.90
C GLU A 144 39.18 13.41 4.16
N MET A 145 39.34 12.96 5.40
CA MET A 145 39.56 11.57 5.80
C MET A 145 38.35 11.10 6.61
N ASN A 146 37.88 9.90 6.28
CA ASN A 146 36.69 9.32 6.89
C ASN A 146 36.96 9.09 8.40
N PRO A 147 36.01 9.32 9.35
CA PRO A 147 36.23 9.09 10.79
C PRO A 147 36.63 7.65 11.16
N PHE A 148 36.49 6.73 10.21
CA PHE A 148 36.89 5.32 10.32
C PHE A 148 38.35 5.06 9.96
N GLU A 149 39.02 6.00 9.28
CA GLU A 149 40.42 5.91 8.85
C GLU A 149 41.39 6.58 9.84
N GLY A 150 40.93 7.59 10.59
CA GLY A 150 41.74 8.27 11.61
C GLY A 150 40.92 9.20 12.51
N PRO A 151 41.46 9.63 13.66
CA PRO A 151 40.82 10.60 14.54
C PRO A 151 40.89 12.02 13.94
N CYS A 152 39.75 12.69 13.90
CA CYS A 152 39.59 14.06 13.42
C CYS A 152 39.48 15.02 14.61
N GLY A 153 40.24 16.11 14.61
CA GLY A 153 40.35 17.03 15.74
C GLY A 153 40.17 18.49 15.34
N VAL A 154 39.30 19.21 16.05
CA VAL A 154 38.99 20.62 15.82
C VAL A 154 39.10 21.41 17.12
N VAL A 155 39.68 22.61 17.06
CA VAL A 155 39.75 23.54 18.20
C VAL A 155 38.75 24.68 18.03
N ILE A 156 37.86 24.83 19.00
CA ILE A 156 36.91 25.92 19.09
C ILE A 156 37.30 26.93 20.17
N GLU A 157 36.99 28.20 19.91
CA GLU A 157 37.06 29.29 20.87
C GLU A 157 35.66 29.62 21.39
N LYS A 158 35.52 29.68 22.72
CA LYS A 158 34.31 30.14 23.41
C LYS A 158 34.61 31.33 24.31
N ASN A 159 33.66 32.25 24.41
CA ASN A 159 33.69 33.32 25.40
C ASN A 159 33.25 32.76 26.76
N GLY A 160 34.19 32.58 27.68
CA GLY A 160 33.91 32.21 29.07
C GLY A 160 33.86 33.43 30.00
N ASP A 161 33.47 33.20 31.25
CA ASP A 161 33.35 34.24 32.28
C ASP A 161 34.69 34.95 32.61
N ASN A 162 35.83 34.29 32.33
CA ASN A 162 37.19 34.79 32.61
C ASN A 162 38.02 35.08 31.35
N GLY A 163 37.40 35.20 30.17
CA GLY A 163 38.08 35.48 28.90
C GLY A 163 37.85 34.38 27.84
N LYS A 164 38.70 34.37 26.81
CA LYS A 164 38.64 33.37 25.73
C LYS A 164 39.12 32.01 26.23
N GLU A 165 38.29 30.98 26.08
CA GLU A 165 38.61 29.60 26.40
C GLU A 165 38.65 28.76 25.13
N TYR A 166 39.59 27.82 25.04
CA TYR A 166 39.69 26.92 23.89
C TYR A 166 39.29 25.50 24.28
N TYR A 167 38.49 24.86 23.43
CA TYR A 167 38.09 23.46 23.57
C TYR A 167 38.53 22.70 22.33
N SER A 168 39.31 21.64 22.52
CA SER A 168 39.67 20.71 21.46
C SER A 168 38.66 19.57 21.45
N HIS A 169 37.91 19.40 20.37
CA HIS A 169 36.97 18.30 20.16
C HIS A 169 37.55 17.29 19.18
N PHE A 170 37.43 16.02 19.51
CA PHE A 170 37.88 14.92 18.66
C PHE A 170 36.73 13.97 18.35
N LYS A 171 36.66 13.50 17.10
CA LYS A 171 35.72 12.50 16.60
C LYS A 171 36.48 11.36 15.92
N GLY A 172 36.01 10.12 16.04
CA GLY A 172 36.60 8.99 15.32
C GLY A 172 36.12 7.64 15.83
N ARG A 173 36.82 6.57 15.42
CA ARG A 173 36.59 5.22 15.96
C ARG A 173 36.76 5.19 17.47
N ALA A 174 35.90 4.42 18.15
CA ALA A 174 35.96 4.24 19.60
C ALA A 174 37.36 3.80 20.08
N ASP A 175 37.99 2.83 19.43
CA ASP A 175 39.31 2.32 19.84
C ASP A 175 40.40 3.40 19.81
N SER A 176 40.42 4.22 18.75
CA SER A 176 41.38 5.30 18.58
C SER A 176 41.15 6.41 19.61
N ILE A 177 39.91 6.85 19.79
CA ILE A 177 39.57 7.92 20.74
C ILE A 177 39.81 7.47 22.19
N LEU A 178 39.47 6.24 22.56
CA LEU A 178 39.71 5.71 23.91
C LEU A 178 41.21 5.60 24.26
N SER A 179 42.07 5.40 23.25
CA SER A 179 43.52 5.40 23.46
C SER A 179 44.08 6.79 23.81
N MET A 180 43.43 7.85 23.31
CA MET A 180 43.78 9.26 23.50
C MET A 180 43.23 9.85 24.82
N CYS A 181 42.23 9.18 25.41
CA CYS A 181 41.56 9.63 26.63
C CYS A 181 42.25 9.19 27.93
N SER A 182 42.25 10.09 28.91
CA SER A 182 42.70 9.86 30.30
C SER A 182 41.57 9.95 31.31
N SER A 183 40.46 10.59 30.96
CA SER A 183 39.27 10.72 31.81
C SER A 183 38.00 10.50 30.99
N TYR A 184 36.85 10.31 31.65
CA TYR A 184 35.54 10.16 31.01
C TYR A 184 34.42 10.80 31.84
N TYR A 185 33.30 11.14 31.19
CA TYR A 185 32.09 11.61 31.88
C TYR A 185 31.22 10.43 32.36
N ASP A 186 30.88 10.42 33.65
CA ASP A 186 29.91 9.48 34.23
C ASP A 186 28.46 9.95 34.00
N MET A 187 27.47 9.09 34.29
CA MET A 187 26.03 9.36 34.17
C MET A 187 25.54 10.58 34.95
N LYS A 188 26.34 11.08 35.90
CA LYS A 188 26.05 12.30 36.67
C LYS A 188 26.63 13.58 36.06
N GLY A 189 27.44 13.46 35.01
CA GLY A 189 28.19 14.58 34.41
C GLY A 189 29.51 14.90 35.10
N GLU A 190 29.94 14.07 36.06
CA GLU A 190 31.24 14.22 36.73
C GLU A 190 32.35 13.53 35.93
N VAL A 191 33.54 14.12 35.94
CA VAL A 191 34.72 13.59 35.27
C VAL A 191 35.39 12.56 36.19
N GLN A 192 35.58 11.35 35.69
CA GLN A 192 36.31 10.28 36.38
C GLN A 192 37.55 9.84 35.58
N ASP A 193 38.54 9.28 36.27
CA ASP A 193 39.75 8.76 35.64
C ASP A 193 39.45 7.48 34.85
N LEU A 194 40.09 7.35 33.69
CA LEU A 194 39.86 6.26 32.76
C LEU A 194 40.90 5.15 32.95
N ASP A 195 40.60 4.22 33.85
CA ASP A 195 41.46 3.05 34.13
C ASP A 195 41.41 2.01 33.00
N ASP A 196 42.45 1.17 32.90
CA ASP A 196 42.58 0.11 31.88
C ASP A 196 41.42 -0.92 31.92
N GLU A 197 40.87 -1.19 33.10
CA GLU A 197 39.70 -2.06 33.26
C GLU A 197 38.45 -1.45 32.60
N THR A 198 38.24 -0.15 32.80
CA THR A 198 37.17 0.64 32.19
C THR A 198 37.33 0.70 30.66
N LYS A 199 38.56 0.88 30.16
CA LYS A 199 38.85 0.86 28.71
C LYS A 199 38.49 -0.49 28.09
N SER A 200 38.78 -1.59 28.79
CA SER A 200 38.44 -2.95 28.36
C SER A 200 36.92 -3.17 28.29
N GLU A 201 36.15 -2.65 29.25
CA GLU A 201 34.68 -2.70 29.23
C GLU A 201 34.10 -1.93 28.02
N PHE A 202 34.63 -0.75 27.70
CA PHE A 202 34.23 0.01 26.52
C PHE A 202 34.57 -0.73 25.22
N ALA A 203 35.75 -1.34 25.14
CA ALA A 203 36.15 -2.16 23.99
C ALA A 203 35.26 -3.41 23.83
N GLN A 204 34.85 -4.05 24.93
CA GLN A 204 33.90 -5.17 24.88
C GLN A 204 32.51 -4.74 24.40
N ALA A 205 32.03 -3.57 24.81
CA ALA A 205 30.79 -3.01 24.29
C ALA A 205 30.89 -2.63 22.80
N ASN A 206 32.08 -2.28 22.32
CA ASN A 206 32.36 -1.96 20.92
C ASN A 206 32.46 -3.22 20.03
N ASN A 207 33.00 -4.34 20.53
CA ASN A 207 33.32 -5.53 19.73
C ASN A 207 32.15 -6.14 18.94
N ASN A 208 30.90 -5.89 19.35
CA ASN A 208 29.71 -6.39 18.66
C ASN A 208 29.10 -5.39 17.65
N ASN A 209 29.61 -4.16 17.60
CA ASN A 209 29.02 -3.06 16.83
C ASN A 209 29.93 -2.66 15.67
N VAL A 210 29.38 -2.63 14.45
CA VAL A 210 30.17 -2.42 13.22
C VAL A 210 30.46 -0.94 12.98
N ASN A 211 29.52 -0.04 13.30
CA ASN A 211 29.65 1.40 13.04
C ASN A 211 29.51 2.19 14.34
N VAL A 212 30.63 2.48 15.01
CA VAL A 212 30.67 3.25 16.25
C VAL A 212 31.50 4.52 16.08
N VAL A 213 30.91 5.67 16.42
CA VAL A 213 31.58 6.97 16.40
C VAL A 213 31.68 7.51 17.83
N ALA A 214 32.91 7.77 18.28
CA ALA A 214 33.20 8.29 19.61
C ALA A 214 33.58 9.77 19.57
N PHE A 215 33.21 10.48 20.64
CA PHE A 215 33.51 11.89 20.84
C PHE A 215 34.32 12.10 22.13
N ALA A 216 35.32 12.96 22.05
CA ALA A 216 36.12 13.39 23.20
C ALA A 216 36.39 14.89 23.16
N CYS A 217 36.65 15.49 24.32
CA CYS A 217 37.01 16.90 24.44
C CYS A 217 38.16 17.14 25.41
N LYS A 218 38.88 18.24 25.22
CA LYS A 218 39.85 18.76 26.18
C LYS A 218 39.76 20.27 26.25
N ARG A 219 39.70 20.81 27.48
CA ARG A 219 39.82 22.24 27.71
C ARG A 219 41.29 22.62 27.70
N THR A 220 41.67 23.57 26.85
CA THR A 220 43.06 24.01 26.68
C THR A 220 43.14 25.54 26.70
N GLN A 221 44.32 26.06 27.07
CA GLN A 221 44.65 27.48 26.99
C GLN A 221 45.49 27.78 25.75
N VAL A 222 45.91 26.74 25.01
CA VAL A 222 46.80 26.82 23.85
C VAL A 222 46.05 26.37 22.61
N VAL A 223 46.23 27.07 21.50
CA VAL A 223 45.66 26.74 20.18
C VAL A 223 46.52 25.66 19.49
N GLU A 224 46.69 24.53 20.17
CA GLU A 224 47.39 23.36 19.65
C GLU A 224 46.51 22.12 19.83
N LEU A 225 46.52 21.25 18.82
CA LEU A 225 45.85 19.96 18.88
C LEU A 225 46.75 19.01 19.66
N ASP A 226 46.45 18.87 20.94
CA ASP A 226 47.07 17.87 21.79
C ASP A 226 46.18 16.63 21.81
N GLU A 227 46.66 15.57 21.17
CA GLU A 227 45.97 14.28 21.06
C GLU A 227 46.01 13.47 22.37
N ASN A 228 46.76 13.91 23.39
CA ASN A 228 46.91 13.18 24.64
C ASN A 228 46.11 13.81 25.79
N GLY A 229 45.52 12.96 26.64
CA GLY A 229 44.86 13.41 27.86
C GLY A 229 43.49 14.03 27.62
N LEU A 230 42.73 13.48 26.68
CA LEU A 230 41.35 13.89 26.39
C LEU A 230 40.37 13.35 27.43
N THR A 231 39.21 13.99 27.54
CA THR A 231 38.06 13.49 28.30
C THR A 231 37.04 12.86 27.34
N PHE A 232 36.77 11.58 27.51
CA PHE A 232 35.77 10.84 26.73
C PHE A 232 34.35 11.31 27.09
N ILE A 233 33.58 11.74 26.08
CA ILE A 233 32.21 12.21 26.25
C ILE A 233 31.23 11.05 26.10
N GLY A 234 31.33 10.30 25.00
CA GLY A 234 30.41 9.22 24.69
C GLY A 234 30.63 8.65 23.29
N MET A 235 29.91 7.58 22.98
CA MET A 235 29.93 6.95 21.67
C MET A 235 28.52 6.64 21.15
N PHE A 236 28.34 6.85 19.86
CA PHE A 236 27.13 6.56 19.10
C PHE A 236 27.31 5.25 18.35
N VAL A 237 26.37 4.34 18.54
CA VAL A 237 26.24 3.13 17.72
C VAL A 237 25.25 3.44 16.60
N LEU A 238 25.75 3.41 15.38
CA LEU A 238 24.97 3.60 14.17
C LEU A 238 24.60 2.21 13.63
N GLU A 239 23.30 1.91 13.59
CA GLU A 239 22.81 0.71 12.93
C GLU A 239 22.26 1.06 11.55
N ASP A 240 22.46 0.16 10.60
CA ASP A 240 21.86 0.26 9.29
C ASP A 240 20.38 -0.12 9.41
N ASN A 241 19.46 0.82 9.18
CA ASN A 241 18.03 0.55 9.16
C ASN A 241 17.58 -0.07 7.82
N PHE A 242 18.51 -0.58 7.02
CA PHE A 242 18.19 -1.26 5.79
C PHE A 242 17.51 -2.62 6.04
N ASN A 243 16.19 -2.57 6.21
CA ASN A 243 15.36 -3.72 6.52
C ASN A 243 15.11 -4.58 5.26
N LEU A 244 16.16 -5.28 4.81
CA LEU A 244 16.15 -6.24 3.68
C LEU A 244 15.03 -7.28 3.81
N ASP A 245 14.66 -7.65 5.03
CA ASP A 245 13.61 -8.65 5.28
C ASP A 245 12.23 -8.16 4.82
N ASN A 246 11.90 -6.89 5.06
CA ASN A 246 10.65 -6.31 4.55
C ASN A 246 10.61 -6.27 3.02
N MET A 247 11.76 -6.04 2.38
CA MET A 247 11.87 -6.06 0.92
C MET A 247 11.67 -7.45 0.34
N ARG A 248 12.35 -8.44 0.91
CA ARG A 248 12.21 -9.86 0.53
C ARG A 248 10.75 -10.28 0.63
N GLN A 249 10.10 -9.99 1.76
CA GLN A 249 8.69 -10.30 1.97
C GLN A 249 7.80 -9.61 0.92
N GLY A 250 8.03 -8.31 0.65
CA GLY A 250 7.25 -7.58 -0.34
C GLY A 250 7.39 -8.14 -1.76
N ILE A 251 8.61 -8.49 -2.17
CA ILE A 251 8.89 -9.09 -3.49
C ILE A 251 8.28 -10.49 -3.59
N GLU A 252 8.40 -11.31 -2.54
CA GLU A 252 7.80 -12.64 -2.49
C GLU A 252 6.28 -12.58 -2.64
N ILE A 253 5.62 -11.71 -1.87
CA ILE A 253 4.18 -11.47 -1.93
C ILE A 253 3.74 -11.04 -3.34
N LEU A 254 4.49 -10.15 -4.00
CA LEU A 254 4.18 -9.70 -5.36
C LEU A 254 4.41 -10.83 -6.40
N LYS A 255 5.47 -11.62 -6.24
CA LYS A 255 5.80 -12.76 -7.10
C LYS A 255 4.76 -13.88 -7.00
N GLU A 256 4.36 -14.25 -5.78
CA GLU A 256 3.23 -15.16 -5.53
C GLU A 256 1.92 -14.61 -6.11
N GLY A 257 1.80 -13.28 -6.13
CA GLY A 257 0.72 -12.55 -6.80
C GLY A 257 0.73 -12.59 -8.32
N GLY A 258 1.75 -13.18 -8.94
CA GLY A 258 1.93 -13.18 -10.39
C GLY A 258 2.26 -11.80 -10.96
N VAL A 259 2.82 -10.90 -10.14
CA VAL A 259 3.35 -9.61 -10.58
C VAL A 259 4.83 -9.78 -10.88
N LYS A 260 5.23 -9.49 -12.10
CA LYS A 260 6.64 -9.48 -12.51
C LYS A 260 7.30 -8.21 -11.98
N MET A 261 8.44 -8.35 -11.33
CA MET A 261 9.22 -7.23 -10.78
C MET A 261 10.42 -6.96 -11.68
N ILE A 262 10.71 -5.68 -11.96
CA ILE A 262 11.86 -5.25 -12.76
C ILE A 262 12.56 -4.08 -12.05
N PHE A 263 13.87 -4.18 -11.84
CA PHE A 263 14.70 -3.07 -11.36
C PHE A 263 15.35 -2.36 -12.54
N ALA A 264 15.21 -1.04 -12.63
CA ALA A 264 15.82 -0.22 -13.67
C ALA A 264 16.52 1.00 -13.04
N SER A 265 17.86 1.02 -13.08
CA SER A 265 18.66 2.06 -12.44
C SER A 265 19.87 2.48 -13.27
N GLU A 266 20.41 3.65 -12.97
CA GLU A 266 21.64 4.18 -13.56
C GLU A 266 22.90 3.52 -12.99
N GLU A 267 22.77 2.86 -11.83
CA GLU A 267 23.85 2.12 -11.18
C GLU A 267 24.42 0.99 -12.05
N ASP A 268 25.65 0.59 -11.72
CA ASP A 268 26.30 -0.52 -12.40
C ASP A 268 25.49 -1.81 -12.26
N VAL A 269 25.42 -2.57 -13.34
CA VAL A 269 24.72 -3.86 -13.40
C VAL A 269 25.16 -4.82 -12.30
N GLU A 270 26.44 -4.85 -11.93
CA GLU A 270 26.93 -5.76 -10.88
C GLU A 270 26.43 -5.36 -9.48
N VAL A 271 26.24 -4.05 -9.24
CA VAL A 271 25.65 -3.56 -7.99
C VAL A 271 24.18 -3.97 -7.91
N LEU A 272 23.42 -3.75 -8.98
CA LEU A 272 22.02 -4.16 -9.02
C LEU A 272 21.85 -5.68 -8.95
N ARG A 273 22.80 -6.45 -9.51
CA ARG A 273 22.82 -7.91 -9.38
C ARG A 273 22.94 -8.32 -7.91
N ALA A 274 23.88 -7.73 -7.17
CA ALA A 274 24.04 -8.01 -5.74
C ALA A 274 22.75 -7.68 -4.96
N ILE A 275 22.12 -6.53 -5.22
CA ILE A 275 20.84 -6.17 -4.61
C ILE A 275 19.74 -7.17 -5.02
N GLY A 276 19.71 -7.59 -6.28
CA GLY A 276 18.75 -8.56 -6.79
C GLY A 276 18.88 -9.95 -6.15
N ASP A 277 20.11 -10.37 -5.86
CA ASP A 277 20.41 -11.61 -5.14
C ASP A 277 20.02 -11.49 -3.66
N GLU A 278 20.40 -10.39 -3.00
CA GLU A 278 20.06 -10.13 -1.60
C GLU A 278 18.56 -10.02 -1.38
N THR A 279 17.82 -9.39 -2.29
CA THR A 279 16.36 -9.21 -2.18
C THR A 279 15.56 -10.44 -2.63
N GLY A 280 16.20 -11.42 -3.24
CA GLY A 280 15.56 -12.63 -3.77
C GLY A 280 14.83 -12.43 -5.12
N LEU A 281 15.06 -11.30 -5.79
CA LEU A 281 14.52 -11.02 -7.13
C LEU A 281 15.06 -12.00 -8.18
N LEU A 282 16.35 -12.33 -8.10
CA LEU A 282 17.06 -13.17 -9.08
C LEU A 282 16.94 -14.69 -8.85
N ASN A 283 16.13 -15.13 -7.88
CA ASN A 283 15.96 -16.56 -7.52
C ASN A 283 15.31 -17.44 -8.63
N SER A 284 15.08 -16.92 -9.84
CA SER A 284 14.57 -17.68 -10.99
C SER A 284 15.63 -17.82 -12.07
N HIS A 285 15.85 -19.04 -12.55
CA HIS A 285 16.80 -19.35 -13.64
C HIS A 285 16.56 -18.58 -14.96
N ASP A 286 15.38 -17.98 -15.15
CA ASP A 286 15.00 -17.19 -16.32
C ASP A 286 15.28 -15.67 -16.17
N ALA A 287 15.85 -15.22 -15.05
CA ALA A 287 16.07 -13.79 -14.80
C ALA A 287 17.20 -13.24 -15.68
N LEU A 288 16.87 -12.37 -16.63
CA LEU A 288 17.85 -11.70 -17.49
C LEU A 288 18.30 -10.37 -16.85
N VAL A 289 19.61 -10.22 -16.73
CA VAL A 289 20.27 -9.00 -16.26
C VAL A 289 20.96 -8.36 -17.46
N VAL A 290 20.62 -7.10 -17.79
CA VAL A 290 21.17 -6.40 -18.97
C VAL A 290 21.64 -4.99 -18.63
N ARG A 291 22.53 -4.46 -19.48
CA ARG A 291 22.79 -3.03 -19.53
C ARG A 291 21.69 -2.35 -20.35
N GLY A 292 21.36 -1.10 -20.02
CA GLY A 292 20.33 -0.34 -20.76
C GLY A 292 20.56 -0.28 -22.26
N ALA A 293 21.82 -0.22 -22.71
CA ALA A 293 22.17 -0.21 -24.14
C ALA A 293 21.89 -1.55 -24.86
N ASP A 294 21.89 -2.67 -24.12
CA ASP A 294 21.67 -4.01 -24.67
C ASP A 294 20.18 -4.42 -24.63
N ALA A 295 19.32 -3.53 -24.15
CA ALA A 295 17.89 -3.75 -24.05
C ALA A 295 17.23 -3.68 -25.44
N THR A 296 17.06 -4.85 -26.07
CA THR A 296 16.34 -4.98 -27.35
C THR A 296 14.89 -5.38 -27.14
N LYS A 297 14.02 -5.01 -28.11
CA LYS A 297 12.58 -5.32 -28.10
C LYS A 297 12.25 -6.80 -27.92
N GLU A 298 13.15 -7.69 -28.31
CA GLU A 298 12.97 -9.15 -28.22
C GLU A 298 13.24 -9.69 -26.80
N ASN A 299 14.12 -9.02 -26.05
CA ASN A 299 14.58 -9.49 -24.74
C ASN A 299 13.83 -8.83 -23.58
N VAL A 300 13.07 -7.75 -23.81
CA VAL A 300 12.32 -6.99 -22.80
C VAL A 300 11.49 -7.87 -21.86
N GLU A 301 10.89 -8.94 -22.38
CA GLU A 301 10.05 -9.85 -21.59
C GLU A 301 10.80 -10.64 -20.53
N LYS A 302 12.11 -10.84 -20.68
CA LYS A 302 12.93 -11.62 -19.74
C LYS A 302 13.73 -10.75 -18.80
N ILE A 303 13.81 -9.44 -19.07
CA ILE A 303 14.56 -8.51 -18.23
C ILE A 303 13.94 -8.46 -16.83
N CYS A 304 14.78 -8.72 -15.83
CA CYS A 304 14.50 -8.55 -14.41
C CYS A 304 15.31 -7.38 -13.84
N ILE A 305 16.51 -7.15 -14.36
CA ILE A 305 17.38 -6.06 -13.91
C ILE A 305 17.97 -5.36 -15.14
N MET A 306 17.87 -4.03 -15.16
CA MET A 306 18.48 -3.16 -16.14
C MET A 306 19.37 -2.13 -15.42
N GLY A 307 20.68 -2.29 -15.54
CA GLY A 307 21.67 -1.33 -15.01
C GLY A 307 22.23 -0.40 -16.07
N ASN A 308 22.94 0.64 -15.64
CA ASN A 308 23.47 1.70 -16.50
C ASN A 308 22.41 2.24 -17.48
N SER A 309 21.16 2.35 -17.02
CA SER A 309 20.02 2.71 -17.86
C SER A 309 19.78 4.22 -17.86
N SER A 310 19.85 4.87 -19.04
CA SER A 310 19.41 6.26 -19.19
C SER A 310 17.88 6.34 -19.17
N PRO A 311 17.31 7.54 -18.94
CA PRO A 311 15.86 7.74 -19.01
C PRO A 311 15.25 7.23 -20.34
N THR A 312 15.97 7.38 -21.46
CA THR A 312 15.54 6.88 -22.77
C THR A 312 15.44 5.36 -22.81
N HIS A 313 16.37 4.64 -22.17
CA HIS A 313 16.33 3.18 -22.08
C HIS A 313 15.14 2.71 -21.22
N LYS A 314 14.88 3.39 -20.09
CA LYS A 314 13.73 3.09 -19.22
C LYS A 314 12.39 3.30 -19.93
N LEU A 315 12.27 4.38 -20.72
CA LEU A 315 11.07 4.64 -21.52
C LEU A 315 10.83 3.56 -22.57
N LEU A 316 11.87 3.15 -23.31
CA LEU A 316 11.75 2.05 -24.28
C LEU A 316 11.30 0.75 -23.63
N LEU A 317 11.84 0.44 -22.44
CA LEU A 317 11.42 -0.73 -21.66
C LEU A 317 9.92 -0.68 -21.35
N ILE A 318 9.44 0.45 -20.82
CA ILE A 318 8.03 0.63 -20.45
C ILE A 318 7.12 0.57 -21.68
N GLU A 319 7.46 1.28 -22.76
CA GLU A 319 6.65 1.30 -23.98
C GLU A 319 6.50 -0.08 -24.61
N GLU A 320 7.56 -0.89 -24.64
CA GLU A 320 7.49 -2.26 -25.18
C GLU A 320 6.69 -3.18 -24.26
N LEU A 321 6.84 -3.07 -22.94
CA LEU A 321 6.04 -3.84 -21.97
C LEU A 321 4.54 -3.47 -22.07
N LYS A 322 4.21 -2.18 -22.23
CA LYS A 322 2.83 -1.69 -22.33
C LYS A 322 2.03 -2.29 -23.49
N LYS A 323 2.70 -2.79 -24.53
CA LYS A 323 2.02 -3.44 -25.66
C LYS A 323 1.37 -4.78 -25.29
N ARG A 324 1.80 -5.40 -24.19
CA ARG A 324 1.39 -6.76 -23.79
C ARG A 324 0.86 -6.83 -22.37
N GLU A 325 1.31 -5.93 -21.50
CA GLU A 325 1.16 -5.99 -20.06
C GLU A 325 0.72 -4.64 -19.47
N VAL A 326 0.12 -4.69 -18.28
CA VAL A 326 -0.23 -3.49 -17.52
C VAL A 326 0.92 -3.19 -16.57
N VAL A 327 1.70 -2.18 -16.95
CA VAL A 327 2.92 -1.74 -16.26
C VAL A 327 2.63 -0.64 -15.25
N ALA A 328 3.04 -0.87 -14.01
CA ALA A 328 3.17 0.16 -12.98
C ALA A 328 4.66 0.51 -12.80
N VAL A 329 4.97 1.79 -12.60
CA VAL A 329 6.31 2.28 -12.32
C VAL A 329 6.32 2.95 -10.97
N VAL A 330 7.31 2.62 -10.14
CA VAL A 330 7.58 3.28 -8.86
C VAL A 330 8.91 4.00 -8.96
N GLY A 331 8.95 5.29 -8.64
CA GLY A 331 10.17 6.10 -8.75
C GLY A 331 10.07 7.39 -7.93
N GLU A 332 11.20 8.03 -7.71
CA GLU A 332 11.25 9.35 -7.06
C GLU A 332 10.63 10.42 -7.95
N GLN A 333 10.03 11.45 -7.36
CA GLN A 333 9.42 12.56 -8.08
C GLN A 333 10.48 13.60 -8.52
N ALA A 334 11.50 13.14 -9.24
CA ALA A 334 12.47 13.99 -9.92
C ALA A 334 11.99 14.34 -11.34
N SER A 335 12.50 15.43 -11.93
CA SER A 335 12.08 15.90 -13.26
C SER A 335 12.27 14.86 -14.37
N GLU A 336 13.31 14.04 -14.28
CA GLU A 336 13.61 13.00 -15.28
C GLU A 336 12.76 11.74 -15.07
N SER A 337 12.56 11.35 -13.81
CA SER A 337 11.71 10.21 -13.42
C SER A 337 10.22 10.46 -13.68
N ASN A 338 9.75 11.72 -13.65
CA ASN A 338 8.36 12.05 -13.97
C ASN A 338 7.95 11.61 -15.38
N VAL A 339 8.83 11.74 -16.37
CA VAL A 339 8.54 11.30 -17.75
C VAL A 339 8.37 9.78 -17.81
N VAL A 340 9.17 9.05 -17.04
CA VAL A 340 9.11 7.58 -16.93
C VAL A 340 7.83 7.14 -16.20
N LEU A 341 7.45 7.85 -15.14
CA LEU A 341 6.22 7.62 -14.39
C LEU A 341 4.96 7.88 -15.25
N GLU A 342 4.94 8.97 -16.01
CA GLU A 342 3.84 9.31 -16.92
C GLU A 342 3.75 8.34 -18.12
N ALA A 343 4.87 7.77 -18.54
CA ALA A 343 4.89 6.80 -19.62
C ALA A 343 4.25 5.45 -19.25
N ALA A 344 4.11 5.13 -17.96
CA ALA A 344 3.49 3.90 -17.46
C ALA A 344 1.96 3.84 -17.67
N HIS A 345 1.30 2.75 -17.27
CA HIS A 345 -0.16 2.81 -17.04
C HIS A 345 -0.47 3.44 -15.67
N PHE A 346 0.40 3.19 -14.69
CA PHE A 346 0.34 3.75 -13.35
C PHE A 346 1.73 4.21 -12.94
N GLY A 347 1.94 5.52 -12.83
CA GLY A 347 3.14 6.11 -12.25
C GLY A 347 2.90 6.42 -10.77
N LEU A 348 3.69 5.83 -9.89
CA LEU A 348 3.60 6.00 -8.44
C LEU A 348 4.86 6.67 -7.90
N PRO A 349 4.75 7.86 -7.30
CA PRO A 349 5.88 8.44 -6.58
C PRO A 349 6.19 7.63 -5.32
N VAL A 350 7.45 7.61 -4.91
CA VAL A 350 7.83 7.13 -3.57
C VAL A 350 7.15 8.00 -2.51
N VAL A 351 6.40 7.39 -1.60
CA VAL A 351 5.55 8.12 -0.63
C VAL A 351 6.38 8.69 0.52
N THR A 352 7.30 7.89 1.06
CA THR A 352 8.08 8.19 2.28
C THR A 352 9.36 7.34 2.32
N ASN A 353 9.20 6.02 2.27
CA ASN A 353 10.26 5.03 2.27
C ASN A 353 9.85 3.81 1.42
N TRP A 354 10.77 2.86 1.21
CA TRP A 354 10.44 1.65 0.48
C TRP A 354 9.35 0.80 1.12
N PRO A 355 9.44 0.45 2.43
CA PRO A 355 8.51 -0.51 2.99
C PRO A 355 7.07 -0.01 2.95
N GLU A 356 6.84 1.29 3.14
CA GLU A 356 5.51 1.88 3.01
C GLU A 356 5.05 1.93 1.56
N THR A 357 5.96 2.26 0.62
CA THR A 357 5.64 2.30 -0.82
C THR A 357 5.28 0.90 -1.34
N ILE A 358 6.05 -0.14 -1.01
CA ILE A 358 5.74 -1.52 -1.43
C ILE A 358 4.45 -2.03 -0.77
N ASN A 359 4.22 -1.70 0.51
CA ASN A 359 2.96 -2.01 1.19
C ASN A 359 1.77 -1.31 0.54
N TYR A 360 1.91 -0.04 0.14
CA TYR A 360 0.89 0.68 -0.60
C TYR A 360 0.60 0.03 -1.96
N VAL A 361 1.62 -0.37 -2.71
CA VAL A 361 1.47 -1.08 -4.00
C VAL A 361 0.77 -2.43 -3.79
N ILE A 362 1.22 -3.24 -2.83
CA ILE A 362 0.62 -4.54 -2.50
C ILE A 362 -0.86 -4.35 -2.12
N ASN A 363 -1.16 -3.39 -1.25
CA ASN A 363 -2.52 -3.09 -0.82
C ASN A 363 -3.39 -2.58 -1.97
N SER A 364 -2.83 -1.81 -2.91
CA SER A 364 -3.55 -1.32 -4.08
C SER A 364 -3.86 -2.41 -5.09
N ILE A 365 -2.91 -3.28 -5.39
CA ILE A 365 -3.14 -4.44 -6.27
C ILE A 365 -4.16 -5.39 -5.63
N ARG A 366 -3.97 -5.71 -4.34
CA ARG A 366 -4.89 -6.57 -3.58
C ARG A 366 -6.29 -5.97 -3.52
N GLY A 367 -6.40 -4.71 -3.16
CA GLY A 367 -7.65 -3.96 -3.05
C GLY A 367 -8.38 -3.89 -4.39
N GLY A 368 -7.68 -3.54 -5.47
CA GLY A 368 -8.23 -3.56 -6.83
C GLY A 368 -8.77 -4.93 -7.23
N ARG A 369 -8.01 -6.01 -7.00
CA ARG A 369 -8.43 -7.40 -7.26
C ARG A 369 -9.69 -7.80 -6.50
N ILE A 370 -9.82 -7.38 -5.25
CA ILE A 370 -11.02 -7.62 -4.43
C ILE A 370 -12.22 -6.85 -4.98
N VAL A 371 -12.07 -5.56 -5.27
CA VAL A 371 -13.16 -4.71 -5.80
C VAL A 371 -13.66 -5.25 -7.13
N CYS A 372 -12.77 -5.69 -8.03
CA CYS A 372 -13.17 -6.25 -9.31
C CYS A 372 -13.87 -7.61 -9.20
N GLU A 373 -13.46 -8.47 -8.27
CA GLU A 373 -14.18 -9.73 -8.04
C GLU A 373 -15.57 -9.49 -7.43
N ASN A 374 -15.68 -8.57 -6.48
CA ASN A 374 -16.96 -8.13 -5.93
C ASN A 374 -17.86 -7.52 -7.02
N LEU A 375 -17.28 -6.75 -7.94
CA LEU A 375 -18.00 -6.19 -9.08
C LEU A 375 -18.50 -7.29 -10.04
N ARG A 376 -17.71 -8.33 -10.31
CA ARG A 376 -18.16 -9.47 -11.12
C ARG A 376 -19.32 -10.21 -10.47
N GLN A 377 -19.28 -10.41 -9.15
CA GLN A 377 -20.39 -11.04 -8.41
C GLN A 377 -21.66 -10.18 -8.46
N PHE A 378 -21.53 -8.86 -8.32
CA PHE A 378 -22.65 -7.94 -8.46
C PHE A 378 -23.25 -7.98 -9.88
N ILE A 379 -22.40 -7.92 -10.92
CA ILE A 379 -22.84 -8.06 -12.31
C ILE A 379 -23.53 -9.41 -12.53
N GLN A 380 -23.04 -10.49 -11.91
CA GLN A 380 -23.68 -11.80 -12.01
C GLN A 380 -25.15 -11.76 -11.53
N VAL A 381 -25.42 -11.15 -10.37
CA VAL A 381 -26.77 -11.04 -9.80
C VAL A 381 -27.69 -10.18 -10.68
N GLU A 382 -27.20 -9.05 -11.17
CA GLU A 382 -27.94 -8.17 -12.10
C GLU A 382 -28.29 -8.90 -13.41
N VAL A 383 -27.34 -9.65 -13.97
CA VAL A 383 -27.58 -10.47 -15.18
C VAL A 383 -28.61 -11.57 -14.93
N ILE A 384 -28.55 -12.25 -13.77
CA ILE A 384 -29.55 -13.26 -13.39
C ILE A 384 -30.95 -12.63 -13.29
N LEU A 385 -31.06 -11.48 -12.63
CA LEU A 385 -32.33 -10.75 -12.51
C LEU A 385 -32.91 -10.42 -13.89
N ALA A 386 -32.09 -9.86 -14.79
CA ALA A 386 -32.52 -9.47 -16.13
C ALA A 386 -32.95 -10.68 -16.98
N ILE A 387 -32.13 -11.73 -17.04
CA ILE A 387 -32.43 -12.91 -17.86
C ILE A 387 -33.61 -13.70 -17.28
N SER A 388 -33.70 -13.87 -15.96
CA SER A 388 -34.81 -14.58 -15.33
C SER A 388 -36.14 -13.85 -15.53
N SER A 389 -36.18 -12.53 -15.31
CA SER A 389 -37.41 -11.75 -15.51
C SER A 389 -37.89 -11.79 -16.96
N LEU A 390 -36.96 -11.68 -17.92
CA LEU A 390 -37.26 -11.82 -19.33
C LEU A 390 -37.78 -13.22 -19.69
N SER A 391 -37.11 -14.27 -19.21
CA SER A 391 -37.48 -15.66 -19.52
C SER A 391 -38.86 -16.02 -18.96
N ILE A 392 -39.15 -15.64 -17.71
CA ILE A 392 -40.44 -15.88 -17.05
C ILE A 392 -41.57 -15.18 -17.81
N ASN A 393 -41.42 -13.86 -18.07
CA ASN A 393 -42.44 -13.10 -18.77
C ASN A 393 -42.64 -13.59 -20.19
N PHE A 394 -41.57 -13.91 -20.91
CA PHE A 394 -41.66 -14.41 -22.28
C PHE A 394 -42.46 -15.72 -22.38
N ILE A 395 -42.13 -16.71 -21.54
CA ILE A 395 -42.83 -18.01 -21.52
C ILE A 395 -44.31 -17.82 -21.15
N LEU A 396 -44.61 -17.01 -20.14
CA LEU A 396 -45.99 -16.83 -19.67
C LEU A 396 -46.85 -15.99 -20.61
N VAL A 397 -46.25 -15.03 -21.32
CA VAL A 397 -46.95 -14.33 -22.41
C VAL A 397 -47.33 -15.30 -23.53
N ILE A 398 -46.46 -16.25 -23.88
CA ILE A 398 -46.75 -17.25 -24.91
C ILE A 398 -47.86 -18.21 -24.44
N LEU A 399 -47.85 -18.63 -23.18
CA LEU A 399 -48.80 -19.60 -22.63
C LEU A 399 -50.17 -18.99 -22.29
N ASP A 400 -50.18 -17.87 -21.57
CA ASP A 400 -51.38 -17.28 -20.96
C ASP A 400 -51.83 -15.97 -21.64
N GLY A 401 -51.05 -15.42 -22.58
CA GLY A 401 -51.34 -14.15 -23.26
C GLY A 401 -51.18 -12.91 -22.38
N ASP A 402 -50.67 -13.07 -21.15
CA ASP A 402 -50.45 -11.99 -20.19
C ASP A 402 -49.16 -12.17 -19.41
N ALA A 403 -48.48 -11.07 -19.10
CA ALA A 403 -47.26 -11.09 -18.30
C ALA A 403 -47.61 -10.98 -16.81
N PRO A 404 -47.14 -11.89 -15.94
CA PRO A 404 -47.40 -11.81 -14.50
C PRO A 404 -46.63 -10.66 -13.83
N LEU A 405 -45.44 -10.31 -14.33
CA LEU A 405 -44.57 -9.28 -13.77
C LEU A 405 -44.67 -8.03 -14.64
N THR A 406 -45.24 -6.98 -14.08
CA THR A 406 -45.38 -5.70 -14.76
C THR A 406 -44.05 -4.96 -14.85
N PHE A 407 -43.93 -4.05 -15.82
CA PHE A 407 -42.73 -3.22 -15.98
C PHE A 407 -42.34 -2.48 -14.69
N ILE A 408 -43.32 -1.84 -14.02
CA ILE A 408 -43.08 -1.07 -12.79
C ILE A 408 -42.56 -1.99 -11.66
N GLN A 409 -43.09 -3.20 -11.56
CA GLN A 409 -42.63 -4.21 -10.59
C GLN A 409 -41.18 -4.65 -10.85
N LEU A 410 -40.79 -4.83 -12.11
CA LEU A 410 -39.42 -5.19 -12.46
C LEU A 410 -38.44 -4.04 -12.22
N VAL A 411 -38.81 -2.80 -12.57
CA VAL A 411 -38.03 -1.61 -12.23
C VAL A 411 -37.83 -1.51 -10.73
N TRP A 412 -38.88 -1.75 -9.94
CA TRP A 412 -38.76 -1.84 -8.48
C TRP A 412 -37.67 -2.85 -8.14
N VAL A 413 -37.87 -4.14 -8.43
CA VAL A 413 -36.95 -5.22 -8.00
C VAL A 413 -35.51 -4.94 -8.44
N ASN A 414 -35.30 -4.37 -9.63
CA ASN A 414 -33.99 -3.92 -10.10
C ASN A 414 -33.36 -2.89 -9.18
N LEU A 415 -34.09 -1.81 -8.84
CA LEU A 415 -33.61 -0.82 -7.87
C LEU A 415 -33.36 -1.45 -6.49
N LEU A 416 -34.16 -2.44 -6.06
CA LEU A 416 -33.90 -3.18 -4.82
C LEU A 416 -32.51 -3.81 -4.85
N VAL A 417 -32.26 -4.60 -5.89
CA VAL A 417 -31.04 -5.38 -6.03
C VAL A 417 -29.85 -4.44 -6.16
N THR A 418 -29.96 -3.37 -6.94
CA THR A 418 -28.89 -2.39 -7.12
C THR A 418 -28.58 -1.63 -5.83
N PHE A 419 -29.58 -1.05 -5.14
CA PHE A 419 -29.33 -0.20 -3.96
C PHE A 419 -29.02 -0.98 -2.68
N ILE A 420 -29.48 -2.23 -2.57
CA ILE A 420 -29.22 -3.07 -1.40
C ILE A 420 -28.05 -4.01 -1.66
N GLY A 421 -28.09 -4.73 -2.78
CA GLY A 421 -27.05 -5.68 -3.18
C GLY A 421 -25.75 -5.00 -3.56
N GLY A 422 -25.83 -3.82 -4.18
CA GLY A 422 -24.67 -3.03 -4.56
C GLY A 422 -23.71 -2.71 -3.41
N PRO A 423 -24.11 -1.89 -2.42
CA PRO A 423 -23.28 -1.61 -1.25
C PRO A 423 -22.92 -2.87 -0.46
N ALA A 424 -23.84 -3.84 -0.39
CA ALA A 424 -23.60 -5.08 0.32
C ALA A 424 -22.43 -5.89 -0.29
N LEU A 425 -22.39 -6.04 -1.61
CA LEU A 425 -21.35 -6.81 -2.31
C LEU A 425 -20.09 -5.96 -2.54
N LEU A 426 -20.22 -4.69 -2.91
CA LEU A 426 -19.10 -3.85 -3.35
C LEU A 426 -18.30 -3.20 -2.20
N ILE A 427 -18.96 -2.90 -1.08
CA ILE A 427 -18.35 -2.15 0.04
C ILE A 427 -18.13 -3.07 1.23
N THR A 428 -19.14 -3.85 1.61
CA THR A 428 -19.11 -4.58 2.90
C THR A 428 -18.58 -6.01 2.79
N GLN A 429 -18.36 -6.53 1.58
CA GLN A 429 -17.73 -7.82 1.39
C GLN A 429 -16.22 -7.65 1.52
N GLN A 430 -15.75 -7.68 2.77
CA GLN A 430 -14.34 -7.93 3.04
C GLN A 430 -14.01 -9.31 2.47
N ALA A 431 -12.98 -9.34 1.64
CA ALA A 431 -12.40 -10.56 1.09
C ALA A 431 -12.42 -11.66 2.14
N THR A 432 -13.08 -12.78 1.82
CA THR A 432 -12.99 -14.01 2.61
C THR A 432 -11.51 -14.23 2.94
N ARG A 433 -11.18 -14.67 4.16
CA ARG A 433 -9.77 -14.85 4.59
C ARG A 433 -8.94 -15.64 3.56
N GLU A 434 -9.58 -16.54 2.81
CA GLU A 434 -8.99 -17.31 1.70
C GLU A 434 -8.56 -16.50 0.46
N LEU A 435 -9.20 -15.34 0.20
CA LEU A 435 -8.82 -14.38 -0.84
C LEU A 435 -7.73 -13.40 -0.36
N ARG A 436 -7.59 -13.22 0.96
CA ARG A 436 -6.55 -12.36 1.57
C ARG A 436 -5.14 -12.90 1.33
N ASP A 437 -5.01 -14.23 1.31
CA ASP A 437 -3.72 -14.92 1.23
C ASP A 437 -3.31 -15.23 -0.22
N LYS A 438 -4.18 -14.98 -1.20
CA LYS A 438 -3.85 -15.20 -2.62
C LYS A 438 -3.93 -13.89 -3.37
N LEU A 439 -2.80 -13.18 -3.44
CA LEU A 439 -2.62 -12.22 -4.53
C LEU A 439 -2.81 -12.89 -5.90
N SER A 440 -2.67 -14.22 -6.04
CA SER A 440 -2.74 -15.03 -7.26
C SER A 440 -4.01 -14.91 -8.16
N ILE A 441 -4.86 -13.90 -8.04
CA ILE A 441 -5.88 -13.61 -9.04
C ILE A 441 -5.18 -13.09 -10.30
N ARG A 442 -4.81 -14.04 -11.17
CA ARG A 442 -4.28 -13.76 -12.50
C ARG A 442 -5.26 -12.83 -13.23
N PRO A 443 -4.79 -11.78 -13.93
CA PRO A 443 -5.66 -10.92 -14.72
C PRO A 443 -6.45 -11.79 -15.72
N ARG A 444 -7.77 -11.88 -15.53
CA ARG A 444 -8.65 -12.69 -16.37
C ARG A 444 -9.10 -11.85 -17.55
N LYS A 445 -8.84 -12.37 -18.77
CA LYS A 445 -9.18 -11.72 -20.04
C LYS A 445 -10.69 -11.54 -20.29
N LEU A 446 -11.57 -12.24 -19.56
CA LEU A 446 -13.02 -12.13 -19.73
C LEU A 446 -13.69 -11.64 -18.44
N PRO A 447 -14.64 -10.68 -18.53
CA PRO A 447 -15.43 -10.23 -17.39
C PRO A 447 -16.35 -11.33 -16.83
N ILE A 448 -16.71 -12.33 -17.65
CA ILE A 448 -17.57 -13.47 -17.26
C ILE A 448 -16.78 -14.78 -17.37
N THR A 449 -16.58 -15.46 -16.24
CA THR A 449 -15.88 -16.76 -16.19
C THR A 449 -16.83 -17.90 -16.60
N LYS A 450 -16.32 -18.99 -17.20
CA LYS A 450 -17.14 -20.19 -17.53
C LYS A 450 -17.96 -20.72 -16.34
N GLY A 451 -17.37 -20.68 -15.14
CA GLY A 451 -18.07 -21.05 -13.89
C GLY A 451 -19.22 -20.09 -13.53
N MET A 452 -19.02 -18.79 -13.74
CA MET A 452 -20.04 -17.75 -13.55
C MET A 452 -21.20 -17.95 -14.53
N LEU A 453 -20.91 -18.24 -15.80
CA LEU A 453 -21.95 -18.56 -16.80
C LEU A 453 -22.77 -19.81 -16.42
N ARG A 454 -22.11 -20.87 -15.92
CA ARG A 454 -22.80 -22.06 -15.43
C ARG A 454 -23.74 -21.73 -14.25
N ASN A 455 -23.29 -20.90 -13.32
CA ASN A 455 -24.11 -20.47 -12.18
C ASN A 455 -25.32 -19.64 -12.65
N ILE A 456 -25.11 -18.69 -13.56
CA ILE A 456 -26.18 -17.89 -14.18
C ILE A 456 -27.21 -18.82 -14.83
N LEU A 457 -26.77 -19.76 -15.68
CA LEU A 457 -27.69 -20.66 -16.40
C LEU A 457 -28.51 -21.53 -15.44
N LEU A 458 -27.87 -22.07 -14.39
CA LEU A 458 -28.56 -22.88 -13.39
C LEU A 458 -29.61 -22.07 -12.64
N GLN A 459 -29.25 -20.88 -12.13
CA GLN A 459 -30.18 -20.03 -11.39
C GLN A 459 -31.35 -19.55 -12.25
N VAL A 460 -31.08 -19.12 -13.49
CA VAL A 460 -32.11 -18.70 -14.45
C VAL A 460 -33.08 -19.85 -14.73
N SER A 461 -32.56 -21.06 -15.00
CA SER A 461 -33.40 -22.23 -15.30
C SER A 461 -34.31 -22.62 -14.13
N TYR A 462 -33.76 -22.64 -12.91
CA TYR A 462 -34.49 -22.92 -11.68
C TYR A 462 -35.60 -21.90 -11.40
N GLN A 463 -35.26 -20.60 -11.45
CA GLN A 463 -36.23 -19.52 -11.22
C GLN A 463 -37.34 -19.56 -12.26
N THR A 464 -36.98 -19.73 -13.53
CA THR A 464 -37.95 -19.81 -14.63
C THR A 464 -38.90 -20.99 -14.43
N GLY A 465 -38.38 -22.18 -14.14
CA GLY A 465 -39.20 -23.37 -13.93
C GLY A 465 -40.19 -23.21 -12.78
N ILE A 466 -39.74 -22.72 -11.62
CA ILE A 466 -40.60 -22.57 -10.44
C ILE A 466 -41.68 -21.52 -10.65
N PHE A 467 -41.34 -20.33 -11.15
CA PHE A 467 -42.32 -19.25 -11.26
C PHE A 467 -43.32 -19.50 -12.39
N VAL A 468 -42.91 -20.13 -13.50
CA VAL A 468 -43.85 -20.58 -14.55
C VAL A 468 -44.80 -21.64 -13.99
N PHE A 469 -44.28 -22.63 -13.26
CA PHE A 469 -45.10 -23.66 -12.63
C PHE A 469 -46.09 -23.08 -11.61
N LEU A 470 -45.62 -22.17 -10.74
CA LEU A 470 -46.44 -21.51 -9.72
C LEU A 470 -47.52 -20.63 -10.34
N GLN A 471 -47.23 -19.94 -11.45
CA GLN A 471 -48.24 -19.16 -12.15
C GLN A 471 -49.36 -20.05 -12.71
N HIS A 472 -49.01 -21.20 -13.30
CA HIS A 472 -49.97 -22.06 -13.98
C HIS A 472 -50.75 -23.00 -13.04
N ARG A 473 -50.09 -23.56 -12.02
CA ARG A 473 -50.68 -24.53 -11.08
C ARG A 473 -50.89 -23.99 -9.67
N GLY A 474 -50.30 -22.84 -9.31
CA GLY A 474 -50.37 -22.28 -7.95
C GLY A 474 -51.79 -21.98 -7.49
N SER A 475 -52.64 -21.40 -8.34
CA SER A 475 -54.05 -21.15 -7.98
C SER A 475 -54.83 -22.42 -7.65
N ALA A 476 -54.56 -23.53 -8.35
CA ALA A 476 -55.22 -24.80 -8.11
C ALA A 476 -54.66 -25.53 -6.89
N ILE A 477 -53.35 -25.44 -6.65
CA ILE A 477 -52.66 -26.10 -5.53
C ILE A 477 -52.92 -25.38 -4.21
N LEU A 478 -52.88 -24.04 -4.22
CA LEU A 478 -53.03 -23.21 -3.02
C LEU A 478 -54.48 -22.81 -2.74
N GLY A 479 -55.41 -23.04 -3.69
CA GLY A 479 -56.83 -22.69 -3.55
C GLY A 479 -57.09 -21.18 -3.52
N ILE A 480 -56.32 -20.38 -4.24
CA ILE A 480 -56.35 -18.91 -4.17
C ILE A 480 -56.70 -18.28 -5.53
N THR A 481 -57.41 -17.15 -5.49
CA THR A 481 -57.77 -16.31 -6.64
C THR A 481 -56.56 -15.96 -7.52
N PRO A 482 -56.70 -15.92 -8.86
CA PRO A 482 -55.60 -15.62 -9.80
C PRO A 482 -54.88 -14.29 -9.53
N LYS A 483 -55.59 -13.29 -9.02
CA LYS A 483 -55.01 -12.00 -8.62
C LYS A 483 -53.98 -12.15 -7.49
N VAL A 484 -54.31 -12.95 -6.48
CA VAL A 484 -53.40 -13.20 -5.34
C VAL A 484 -52.23 -14.08 -5.78
N ASN A 485 -52.44 -15.03 -6.69
CA ASN A 485 -51.35 -15.83 -7.25
C ASN A 485 -50.29 -14.96 -7.94
N ARG A 486 -50.70 -13.92 -8.69
CA ARG A 486 -49.76 -12.94 -9.28
C ARG A 486 -48.96 -12.21 -8.21
N SER A 487 -49.58 -11.79 -7.10
CA SER A 487 -48.87 -11.18 -5.97
C SER A 487 -47.87 -12.12 -5.31
N ILE A 488 -48.21 -13.41 -5.19
CA ILE A 488 -47.31 -14.43 -4.63
C ILE A 488 -46.10 -14.64 -5.56
N VAL A 489 -46.32 -14.72 -6.87
CA VAL A 489 -45.25 -14.84 -7.87
C VAL A 489 -44.32 -13.62 -7.82
N PHE A 490 -44.87 -12.41 -7.76
CA PHE A 490 -44.07 -11.18 -7.64
C PHE A 490 -43.23 -11.16 -6.35
N ASN A 491 -43.86 -11.39 -5.20
CA ASN A 491 -43.15 -11.38 -3.91
C ASN A 491 -42.11 -12.50 -3.82
N GLY A 492 -42.46 -13.70 -4.28
CA GLY A 492 -41.55 -14.83 -4.34
C GLY A 492 -40.34 -14.53 -5.23
N PHE A 493 -40.57 -13.89 -6.39
CA PHE A 493 -39.48 -13.47 -7.27
C PHE A 493 -38.57 -12.44 -6.58
N ALA A 494 -39.12 -11.38 -5.98
CA ALA A 494 -38.35 -10.38 -5.25
C ALA A 494 -37.52 -11.01 -4.10
N LEU A 495 -38.10 -11.94 -3.34
CA LEU A 495 -37.41 -12.69 -2.29
C LEU A 495 -36.30 -13.58 -2.86
N CYS A 496 -36.52 -14.20 -4.01
CA CYS A 496 -35.50 -15.01 -4.67
C CYS A 496 -34.30 -14.15 -5.11
N GLN A 497 -34.54 -12.92 -5.58
CA GLN A 497 -33.45 -11.99 -5.93
C GLN A 497 -32.69 -11.50 -4.71
N LEU A 498 -33.37 -11.26 -3.59
CA LEU A 498 -32.72 -11.04 -2.31
C LEU A 498 -31.82 -12.21 -1.91
N PHE A 499 -32.31 -13.44 -2.03
CA PHE A 499 -31.54 -14.63 -1.71
C PHE A 499 -30.32 -14.80 -2.64
N ASN A 500 -30.44 -14.43 -3.92
CA ASN A 500 -29.31 -14.42 -4.86
C ASN A 500 -28.19 -13.49 -4.41
N ILE A 501 -28.52 -12.31 -3.85
CA ILE A 501 -27.52 -11.41 -3.26
C ILE A 501 -26.78 -12.10 -2.11
N PHE A 502 -27.50 -12.80 -1.23
CA PHE A 502 -26.89 -13.54 -0.12
C PHE A 502 -26.01 -14.69 -0.59
N SER A 503 -26.47 -15.44 -1.61
CA SER A 503 -25.70 -16.53 -2.21
C SER A 503 -24.43 -16.02 -2.90
N ALA A 504 -24.50 -14.88 -3.59
CA ALA A 504 -23.34 -14.27 -4.26
C ALA A 504 -22.27 -13.82 -3.25
N ARG A 505 -22.68 -13.41 -2.04
CA ARG A 505 -21.77 -12.98 -0.97
C ARG A 505 -20.94 -14.12 -0.35
N GLY A 506 -21.18 -15.37 -0.74
CA GLY A 506 -20.41 -16.52 -0.29
C GLY A 506 -20.67 -16.92 1.16
N PHE A 507 -21.78 -16.47 1.77
CA PHE A 507 -22.17 -16.98 3.09
C PHE A 507 -22.50 -18.48 2.99
N GLY A 508 -21.68 -19.32 3.60
CA GLY A 508 -22.09 -20.68 3.93
C GLY A 508 -23.35 -20.63 4.79
N ALA A 509 -24.22 -21.65 4.67
CA ALA A 509 -25.49 -21.72 5.40
C ALA A 509 -25.33 -21.52 6.92
N GLU A 510 -24.16 -21.83 7.48
CA GLU A 510 -23.82 -21.66 8.91
C GLU A 510 -23.53 -20.21 9.31
N GLU A 511 -22.88 -19.40 8.46
CA GLU A 511 -22.54 -18.00 8.77
C GLU A 511 -23.74 -17.03 8.65
N LEU A 512 -24.73 -17.39 7.82
CA LEU A 512 -26.02 -16.68 7.74
C LEU A 512 -26.73 -16.64 9.11
N PHE A 513 -26.49 -17.64 9.97
CA PHE A 513 -27.16 -17.76 11.25
C PHE A 513 -26.45 -17.01 12.39
N GLN A 514 -25.18 -16.63 12.23
CA GLN A 514 -24.35 -16.14 13.35
C GLN A 514 -24.31 -14.60 13.50
N ARG A 515 -24.55 -13.82 12.44
CA ARG A 515 -24.43 -12.34 12.50
C ARG A 515 -25.78 -11.63 12.65
N SER A 516 -26.03 -11.05 13.83
CA SER A 516 -27.33 -10.50 14.27
C SER A 516 -27.84 -9.26 13.49
N ARG A 517 -26.95 -8.41 12.94
CA ARG A 517 -27.34 -7.15 12.27
C ARG A 517 -27.90 -7.33 10.84
N SER A 518 -27.46 -8.33 10.09
CA SER A 518 -28.01 -8.61 8.75
C SER A 518 -29.45 -9.13 8.82
N LYS A 519 -29.81 -9.84 9.90
CA LYS A 519 -31.17 -10.37 10.13
C LYS A 519 -32.22 -9.26 10.21
N LEU A 520 -31.93 -8.17 10.93
CA LEU A 520 -32.85 -7.02 11.05
C LEU A 520 -33.05 -6.27 9.73
N LEU A 521 -32.01 -6.12 8.92
CA LEU A 521 -32.11 -5.51 7.60
C LEU A 521 -32.92 -6.38 6.64
N VAL A 522 -32.66 -7.70 6.61
CA VAL A 522 -33.43 -8.63 5.76
C VAL A 522 -34.89 -8.68 6.18
N LEU A 523 -35.19 -8.81 7.48
CA LEU A 523 -36.56 -8.75 7.97
C LEU A 523 -37.22 -7.41 7.66
N GLY A 524 -36.51 -6.29 7.80
CA GLY A 524 -37.01 -4.97 7.45
C GLY A 524 -37.34 -4.82 5.96
N ILE A 525 -36.49 -5.37 5.08
CA ILE A 525 -36.72 -5.35 3.63
C ILE A 525 -37.85 -6.30 3.23
N VAL A 526 -37.93 -7.49 3.80
CA VAL A 526 -39.02 -8.44 3.59
C VAL A 526 -40.35 -7.86 4.06
N TRP A 527 -40.35 -7.17 5.21
CA TRP A 527 -41.53 -6.49 5.74
C TRP A 527 -41.94 -5.30 4.86
N ALA A 528 -40.98 -4.48 4.41
CA ALA A 528 -41.24 -3.39 3.48
C ALA A 528 -41.76 -3.88 2.11
N LEU A 529 -41.20 -4.96 1.56
CA LEU A 529 -41.67 -5.61 0.34
C LEU A 529 -43.11 -6.11 0.49
N SER A 530 -43.42 -6.73 1.62
CA SER A 530 -44.77 -7.20 1.94
C SER A 530 -45.76 -6.05 2.03
N CYS A 531 -45.40 -4.93 2.67
CA CYS A 531 -46.22 -3.73 2.75
C CYS A 531 -46.45 -3.07 1.38
N VAL A 532 -45.42 -3.01 0.53
CA VAL A 532 -45.53 -2.40 -0.80
C VAL A 532 -46.33 -3.27 -1.77
N ALA A 533 -46.20 -4.60 -1.70
CA ALA A 533 -47.01 -5.51 -2.50
C ALA A 533 -48.50 -5.47 -2.16
N VAL A 534 -48.84 -5.21 -0.89
CA VAL A 534 -50.22 -4.96 -0.45
C VAL A 534 -50.73 -3.59 -0.91
N TRP A 535 -49.84 -2.61 -1.11
CA TRP A 535 -50.22 -1.25 -1.51
C TRP A 535 -50.35 -1.06 -3.04
N ILE A 536 -49.62 -1.84 -3.84
CA ILE A 536 -49.65 -1.78 -5.32
C ILE A 536 -50.90 -2.48 -5.91
N HIS A 537 -51.56 -3.34 -5.15
CA HIS A 537 -52.76 -4.08 -5.54
C HIS A 537 -54.02 -3.56 -4.85
#